data_AF-A0A6P6LJN8-F1
#
_entry.id   AF-A0A6P6LJN8-F1
#
_cell.length_a   1.000
_cell.length_b   1.000
_cell.length_c   1.000
_cell.angle_alpha   90.00
_cell.angle_beta   90.00
_cell.angle_gamma   90.00
#
_symmetry.space_group_name_H-M   'P 1'
#
loop_
_entity.id
_entity.type
_entity.pdbx_description
1 polymer ?
#
loop_
_entity_poly.entity_id
_entity_poly.type
_entity_poly.pdbx_seq_one_letter_code
_entity_poly.pdbx_strand_id
1 'polypeptide(L)'
;MSKKMLALLSVLLLSSHVLPLVQSLQCDERTEYLDGNRCCKKCKPGELMMKKCEGKTETVCEPCGNGYFTDDYNINYQWCKHCTTCTRENMKYMKDCTVTSDANCTCEDGYRCSDSKCESCEKIQTTTVTTPPSTKTISPTHDNVWISVSLCFACVCVCALLTCFLLISRHARPCGRIMSTSIGLCSSDKSSLGSSQCTEEEEVPMPVQEVCGKTEKLEDV
;
A
#
# COMPACT_ATOMS: atom_id res chain seq x y z
N MET A 1 23.53 -1.23 42.39
CA MET A 1 22.28 -1.22 41.60
C MET A 1 21.12 -0.99 42.55
N SER A 2 20.30 0.06 42.37
CA SER A 2 19.21 0.38 43.30
C SER A 2 18.07 -0.64 43.20
N LYS A 3 17.41 -0.99 44.32
CA LYS A 3 16.18 -1.83 44.32
C LYS A 3 15.11 -1.29 43.36
N LYS A 4 15.06 0.04 43.18
CA LYS A 4 14.18 0.72 42.21
C LYS A 4 14.54 0.39 40.75
N MET A 5 15.82 0.18 40.47
CA MET A 5 16.32 -0.17 39.13
C MET A 5 16.06 -1.64 38.79
N LEU A 6 16.14 -2.55 39.77
CA LEU A 6 15.69 -3.95 39.59
C LEU A 6 14.17 -4.02 39.34
N ALA A 7 13.39 -3.23 40.06
CA ALA A 7 11.94 -3.18 39.88
C ALA A 7 11.55 -2.69 38.46
N LEU A 8 12.18 -1.62 37.98
CA LEU A 8 11.93 -1.11 36.62
C LEU A 8 12.33 -2.12 35.53
N LEU A 9 13.46 -2.81 35.69
CA LEU A 9 13.87 -3.87 34.76
C LEU A 9 12.89 -5.04 34.78
N SER A 10 12.38 -5.43 35.96
CA SER A 10 11.38 -6.50 36.07
C SER A 10 10.04 -6.13 35.42
N VAL A 11 9.60 -4.87 35.55
CA VAL A 11 8.36 -4.39 34.92
C VAL A 11 8.50 -4.33 33.39
N LEU A 12 9.65 -3.87 32.88
CA LEU A 12 9.93 -3.83 31.43
C LEU A 12 10.06 -5.23 30.80
N LEU A 13 10.60 -6.20 31.54
CA LEU A 13 10.68 -7.60 31.12
C LEU A 13 9.29 -8.27 31.16
N LEU A 14 8.42 -7.93 32.11
CA LEU A 14 7.05 -8.43 32.18
C LEU A 14 6.15 -7.81 31.09
N SER A 15 6.36 -6.54 30.72
CA SER A 15 5.59 -5.85 29.67
C SER A 15 5.94 -6.33 28.26
N SER A 16 7.12 -6.94 28.05
CA SER A 16 7.52 -7.48 26.74
C SER A 16 6.87 -8.82 26.40
N HIS A 17 6.12 -9.42 27.34
CA HIS A 17 5.41 -10.71 27.16
C HIS A 17 3.90 -10.55 26.89
N VAL A 18 3.39 -9.32 26.73
CA VAL A 18 1.96 -9.01 26.51
C VAL A 18 1.66 -8.39 25.14
N LEU A 19 2.44 -8.75 24.11
CA LEU A 19 1.94 -8.64 22.74
C LEU A 19 1.07 -9.88 22.48
N PRO A 20 -0.27 -9.78 22.46
CA PRO A 20 -1.06 -10.87 21.91
C PRO A 20 -0.58 -11.07 20.47
N LEU A 21 -0.10 -12.28 20.18
CA LEU A 21 0.14 -12.71 18.81
C LEU A 21 -1.23 -12.85 18.15
N VAL A 22 -1.82 -11.71 17.76
CA VAL A 22 -2.93 -11.71 16.80
C VAL A 22 -2.30 -12.22 15.52
N GLN A 23 -2.35 -13.53 15.31
CA GLN A 23 -2.08 -14.12 14.01
C GLN A 23 -3.17 -13.57 13.11
N SER A 24 -2.88 -12.50 12.38
CA SER A 24 -3.79 -12.05 11.34
C SER A 24 -3.87 -13.17 10.32
N LEU A 25 -5.10 -13.58 9.99
CA LEU A 25 -5.29 -14.54 8.93
C LEU A 25 -4.78 -13.89 7.64
N GLN A 26 -3.72 -14.47 7.07
CA GLN A 26 -3.15 -14.05 5.79
C GLN A 26 -3.56 -15.07 4.74
N CYS A 27 -4.34 -14.61 3.77
CA CYS A 27 -4.66 -15.38 2.57
C CYS A 27 -3.63 -15.09 1.50
N ASP A 28 -3.40 -16.05 0.60
CA ASP A 28 -2.59 -15.79 -0.59
C ASP A 28 -3.32 -14.76 -1.48
N GLU A 29 -2.81 -13.53 -1.54
CA GLU A 29 -3.50 -12.43 -2.24
C GLU A 29 -3.74 -12.73 -3.72
N ARG A 30 -2.93 -13.60 -4.33
CA ARG A 30 -3.03 -13.95 -5.74
C ARG A 30 -4.13 -14.96 -5.98
N THR A 31 -4.16 -16.04 -5.21
CA THR A 31 -4.97 -17.24 -5.47
C THR A 31 -6.15 -17.40 -4.53
N GLU A 32 -6.24 -16.58 -3.49
CA GLU A 32 -7.28 -16.64 -2.48
C GLU A 32 -7.93 -15.27 -2.24
N TYR A 33 -9.10 -15.28 -1.61
CA TYR A 33 -9.80 -14.11 -1.10
C TYR A 33 -10.29 -14.39 0.33
N LEU A 34 -10.39 -13.33 1.13
CA LEU A 34 -10.89 -13.42 2.50
C LEU A 34 -12.43 -13.42 2.50
N ASP A 35 -13.03 -14.43 3.13
CA ASP A 35 -14.46 -14.51 3.38
C ASP A 35 -14.71 -14.77 4.87
N GLY A 36 -15.13 -13.73 5.59
CA GLY A 36 -15.21 -13.75 7.05
C GLY A 36 -13.83 -13.94 7.69
N ASN A 37 -13.63 -15.06 8.37
CA ASN A 37 -12.37 -15.42 9.02
C ASN A 37 -11.73 -16.69 8.39
N ARG A 38 -11.84 -16.82 7.06
CA ARG A 38 -11.30 -17.93 6.29
C ARG A 38 -10.82 -17.47 4.91
N CYS A 39 -9.77 -18.12 4.42
CA CYS A 39 -9.30 -17.97 3.04
C CYS A 39 -10.03 -18.93 2.11
N CYS A 40 -10.52 -18.41 1.00
CA CYS A 40 -11.22 -19.16 -0.02
C CYS A 40 -10.52 -19.01 -1.37
N LYS A 41 -10.50 -20.07 -2.16
CA LYS A 41 -9.82 -20.05 -3.46
C LYS A 41 -10.55 -19.17 -4.46
N LYS A 42 -9.80 -18.36 -5.20
CA LYS A 42 -10.25 -17.69 -6.41
C LYS A 42 -10.40 -18.71 -7.54
N CYS A 43 -11.19 -18.38 -8.55
CA CYS A 43 -11.24 -19.16 -9.78
C CYS A 43 -9.98 -18.90 -10.60
N LYS A 44 -9.41 -19.96 -11.20
CA LYS A 44 -8.17 -19.85 -11.99
C LYS A 44 -8.43 -19.13 -13.33
N PRO A 45 -7.38 -18.71 -14.05
CA PRO A 45 -7.51 -18.26 -15.43
C PRO A 45 -8.30 -19.27 -16.28
N GLY A 46 -9.18 -18.78 -17.14
CA GLY A 46 -10.11 -19.59 -17.93
C GLY A 46 -11.41 -19.97 -17.22
N GLU A 47 -11.60 -19.54 -15.98
CA GLU A 47 -12.82 -19.78 -15.20
C GLU A 47 -13.43 -18.49 -14.63
N LEU A 48 -14.72 -18.59 -14.30
CA LEU A 48 -15.53 -17.59 -13.61
C LEU A 48 -16.16 -18.17 -12.34
N MET A 49 -16.51 -17.31 -11.39
CA MET A 49 -17.13 -17.71 -10.13
C MET A 49 -18.64 -17.84 -10.27
N MET A 50 -19.17 -19.01 -9.89
CA MET A 50 -20.61 -19.28 -9.84
C MET A 50 -21.17 -19.15 -8.43
N LYS A 51 -20.39 -19.57 -7.44
CA LYS A 51 -20.74 -19.48 -6.03
C LYS A 51 -19.50 -19.23 -5.19
N LYS A 52 -19.62 -18.32 -4.22
CA LYS A 52 -18.60 -18.14 -3.18
C LYS A 52 -18.53 -19.40 -2.30
N CYS A 53 -17.38 -19.62 -1.69
CA CYS A 53 -17.24 -20.56 -0.59
C CYS A 53 -18.28 -20.28 0.51
N GLU A 54 -18.78 -21.32 1.18
CA GLU A 54 -19.76 -21.17 2.27
C GLU A 54 -19.54 -22.24 3.35
N GLY A 55 -19.28 -21.81 4.59
CA GLY A 55 -19.03 -22.72 5.72
C GLY A 55 -17.80 -23.61 5.54
N LYS A 56 -18.00 -24.84 5.04
CA LYS A 56 -16.92 -25.78 4.68
C LYS A 56 -16.82 -26.05 3.18
N THR A 57 -17.74 -25.49 2.39
CA THR A 57 -17.73 -25.62 0.94
C THR A 57 -16.72 -24.64 0.34
N GLU A 58 -16.08 -25.09 -0.73
CA GLU A 58 -15.15 -24.29 -1.53
C GLU A 58 -15.90 -23.40 -2.53
N THR A 59 -15.19 -22.45 -3.11
CA THR A 59 -15.67 -21.67 -4.25
C THR A 59 -16.03 -22.60 -5.41
N VAL A 60 -17.16 -22.34 -6.07
CA VAL A 60 -17.58 -23.04 -7.28
C VAL A 60 -17.21 -22.19 -8.48
N CYS A 61 -16.44 -22.78 -9.39
CA CYS A 61 -15.94 -22.15 -10.61
C CYS A 61 -16.42 -22.92 -11.84
N GLU A 62 -16.65 -22.21 -12.94
CA GLU A 62 -17.01 -22.76 -14.24
C GLU A 62 -16.13 -22.20 -15.36
N PRO A 63 -15.87 -22.98 -16.43
CA PRO A 63 -15.06 -22.51 -17.55
C PRO A 63 -15.73 -21.37 -18.30
N CYS A 64 -14.92 -20.43 -18.80
CA CYS A 64 -15.40 -19.41 -19.74
C CYS A 64 -15.93 -20.06 -21.03
N GLY A 65 -17.02 -19.52 -21.56
CA GLY A 65 -17.56 -19.93 -22.86
C GLY A 65 -16.71 -19.44 -24.04
N ASN A 66 -17.00 -19.96 -25.23
CA ASN A 66 -16.32 -19.54 -26.46
C ASN A 66 -16.43 -18.03 -26.69
N GLY A 67 -15.31 -17.41 -27.08
CA GLY A 67 -15.25 -15.95 -27.27
C GLY A 67 -15.03 -15.15 -25.98
N TYR A 68 -14.78 -15.82 -24.86
CA TYR A 68 -14.47 -15.19 -23.59
C TYR A 68 -13.23 -15.78 -22.92
N PHE A 69 -12.57 -14.96 -22.08
CA PHE A 69 -11.37 -15.35 -21.36
C PHE A 69 -11.25 -14.70 -19.97
N THR A 70 -10.42 -15.30 -19.12
CA THR A 70 -9.87 -14.67 -17.91
C THR A 70 -8.39 -15.01 -17.81
N ASP A 71 -7.55 -14.01 -17.59
CA ASP A 71 -6.09 -14.08 -17.62
C ASP A 71 -5.44 -14.19 -16.23
N ASP A 72 -6.23 -14.05 -15.16
CA ASP A 72 -5.75 -14.13 -13.79
C ASP A 72 -6.75 -14.84 -12.87
N TYR A 73 -6.29 -15.17 -11.66
CA TYR A 73 -7.12 -15.66 -10.58
C TYR A 73 -8.14 -14.60 -10.18
N ASN A 74 -9.42 -14.95 -10.21
CA ASN A 74 -10.49 -13.98 -10.13
C ASN A 74 -11.65 -14.42 -9.21
N ILE A 75 -12.48 -13.43 -8.87
CA ILE A 75 -13.75 -13.59 -8.15
C ILE A 75 -14.92 -13.13 -9.03
N ASN A 76 -14.76 -13.14 -10.35
CA ASN A 76 -15.71 -12.57 -11.30
C ASN A 76 -17.00 -13.39 -11.28
N TYR A 77 -18.08 -12.79 -10.79
CA TYR A 77 -19.33 -13.50 -10.61
C TYR A 77 -20.10 -13.62 -11.93
N GLN A 78 -20.20 -14.83 -12.48
CA GLN A 78 -20.96 -15.11 -13.71
C GLN A 78 -20.49 -14.37 -14.97
N TRP A 79 -19.23 -13.91 -15.05
CA TRP A 79 -18.72 -13.24 -16.26
C TRP A 79 -17.23 -13.50 -16.53
N CYS A 80 -16.90 -13.56 -17.82
CA CYS A 80 -15.53 -13.55 -18.36
C CYS A 80 -15.36 -12.35 -19.30
N LYS A 81 -14.12 -11.94 -19.58
CA LYS A 81 -13.81 -10.84 -20.51
C LYS A 81 -14.10 -11.30 -21.94
N HIS A 82 -14.69 -10.44 -22.78
CA HIS A 82 -14.89 -10.76 -24.20
C HIS A 82 -13.55 -10.72 -24.94
N CYS A 83 -13.32 -11.67 -25.83
CA CYS A 83 -12.13 -11.69 -26.68
C CYS A 83 -12.12 -10.49 -27.64
N THR A 84 -10.93 -9.96 -27.89
CA THR A 84 -10.66 -9.01 -28.97
C THR A 84 -10.85 -9.68 -30.33
N THR A 85 -11.46 -8.96 -31.27
CA THR A 85 -11.69 -9.43 -32.65
C THR A 85 -10.85 -8.65 -33.66
N CYS A 86 -10.06 -9.36 -34.47
CA CYS A 86 -9.18 -8.77 -35.47
C CYS A 86 -9.83 -8.75 -36.86
N THR A 87 -11.06 -8.24 -36.94
CA THR A 87 -11.88 -8.22 -38.17
C THR A 87 -11.95 -6.85 -38.83
N ARG A 88 -11.22 -5.86 -38.29
CA ARG A 88 -11.11 -4.52 -38.89
C ARG A 88 -10.24 -4.58 -40.16
N GLU A 89 -10.30 -3.53 -40.96
CA GLU A 89 -9.64 -3.49 -42.27
C GLU A 89 -8.11 -3.64 -42.15
N ASN A 90 -7.53 -4.49 -43.01
CA ASN A 90 -6.09 -4.77 -43.08
C ASN A 90 -5.50 -5.26 -41.73
N MET A 91 -6.30 -5.94 -40.90
CA MET A 91 -5.87 -6.56 -39.65
C MET A 91 -5.97 -8.09 -39.73
N LYS A 92 -5.06 -8.78 -39.05
CA LYS A 92 -5.04 -10.23 -38.89
C LYS A 92 -4.78 -10.61 -37.44
N TYR A 93 -5.19 -11.82 -37.06
CA TYR A 93 -4.83 -12.41 -35.78
C TYR A 93 -3.33 -12.72 -35.77
N MET A 94 -2.58 -12.09 -34.86
CA MET A 94 -1.22 -12.49 -34.52
C MET A 94 -1.25 -13.65 -33.52
N LYS A 95 -2.21 -13.62 -32.60
CA LYS A 95 -2.48 -14.65 -31.61
C LYS A 95 -3.98 -14.79 -31.44
N ASP A 96 -4.48 -16.02 -31.51
CA ASP A 96 -5.89 -16.29 -31.26
C ASP A 96 -6.26 -16.15 -29.78
N CYS A 97 -7.53 -15.87 -29.53
CA CYS A 97 -8.06 -15.88 -28.18
C CYS A 97 -8.12 -17.32 -27.65
N THR A 98 -7.82 -17.48 -26.36
CA THR A 98 -8.02 -18.72 -25.61
C THR A 98 -8.78 -18.39 -24.33
N VAL A 99 -9.34 -19.40 -23.65
CA VAL A 99 -10.03 -19.16 -22.37
C VAL A 99 -9.12 -18.50 -21.33
N THR A 100 -7.79 -18.66 -21.42
CA THR A 100 -6.83 -18.06 -20.48
C THR A 100 -6.16 -16.78 -20.96
N SER A 101 -6.41 -16.33 -22.19
CA SER A 101 -5.71 -15.16 -22.74
C SER A 101 -6.44 -14.52 -23.90
N ASP A 102 -6.41 -13.19 -23.96
CA ASP A 102 -6.98 -12.46 -25.10
C ASP A 102 -6.28 -12.79 -26.43
N ALA A 103 -6.98 -12.49 -27.53
CA ALA A 103 -6.41 -12.38 -28.85
C ALA A 103 -5.46 -11.17 -28.94
N ASN A 104 -4.49 -11.25 -29.84
CA ASN A 104 -3.66 -10.12 -30.21
C ASN A 104 -3.74 -9.90 -31.72
N CYS A 105 -3.99 -8.65 -32.11
CA CYS A 105 -4.14 -8.26 -33.50
C CYS A 105 -2.88 -7.60 -34.03
N THR A 106 -2.63 -7.77 -35.32
CA THR A 106 -1.57 -7.05 -36.04
C THR A 106 -2.06 -6.64 -37.41
N CYS A 107 -1.36 -5.70 -38.06
CA CYS A 107 -1.68 -5.32 -39.42
C CYS A 107 -1.24 -6.41 -40.41
N GLU A 108 -1.96 -6.53 -41.51
CA GLU A 108 -1.56 -7.35 -42.64
C GLU A 108 -0.25 -6.85 -43.27
N ASP A 109 0.38 -7.70 -44.07
CA ASP A 109 1.67 -7.39 -44.66
C ASP A 109 1.53 -6.20 -45.63
N GLY A 110 2.43 -5.21 -45.50
CA GLY A 110 2.33 -3.94 -46.22
C GLY A 110 1.56 -2.86 -45.47
N TYR A 111 1.08 -3.13 -44.26
CA TYR A 111 0.46 -2.15 -43.36
C TYR A 111 1.20 -2.05 -42.03
N ARG A 112 1.05 -0.91 -41.34
CA ARG A 112 1.55 -0.67 -39.98
C ARG A 112 0.44 -0.11 -39.10
N CYS A 113 0.54 -0.32 -37.80
CA CYS A 113 -0.37 0.26 -36.83
C CYS A 113 -0.33 1.79 -36.90
N SER A 114 -1.49 2.46 -36.92
CA SER A 114 -1.58 3.92 -36.81
C SER A 114 -1.38 4.42 -35.38
N ASP A 115 -1.64 3.57 -34.39
CA ASP A 115 -1.57 3.90 -32.97
C ASP A 115 -0.92 2.77 -32.15
N SER A 116 -0.69 3.04 -30.86
CA SER A 116 -0.04 2.11 -29.92
C SER A 116 -0.91 0.89 -29.55
N LYS A 117 -2.21 0.96 -29.77
CA LYS A 117 -3.16 -0.15 -29.53
C LYS A 117 -3.40 -0.98 -30.79
N CYS A 118 -2.80 -0.58 -31.91
CA CYS A 118 -3.00 -1.14 -33.24
C CYS A 118 -4.48 -1.31 -33.60
N GLU A 119 -5.29 -0.30 -33.32
CA GLU A 119 -6.72 -0.33 -33.59
C GLU A 119 -7.08 -0.02 -35.05
N SER A 120 -6.12 0.54 -35.81
CA SER A 120 -6.24 0.87 -37.22
C SER A 120 -4.88 0.67 -37.93
N CYS A 121 -4.94 0.37 -39.23
CA CYS A 121 -3.79 0.01 -40.06
C CYS A 121 -3.62 0.96 -41.25
N GLU A 122 -2.40 1.45 -41.43
CA GLU A 122 -2.03 2.35 -42.53
C GLU A 122 -1.05 1.68 -43.48
N LYS A 123 -1.22 1.91 -44.79
CA LYS A 123 -0.33 1.36 -45.80
C LYS A 123 1.10 1.89 -45.61
N ILE A 124 2.07 0.98 -45.66
CA ILE A 124 3.48 1.33 -45.72
C ILE A 124 3.76 1.82 -47.14
N GLN A 125 4.10 3.11 -47.29
CA GLN A 125 4.49 3.63 -48.59
C GLN A 125 5.87 3.10 -48.94
N THR A 126 5.92 2.06 -49.78
CA THR A 126 7.16 1.59 -50.40
C THR A 126 7.48 2.53 -51.56
N THR A 127 8.10 3.66 -51.27
CA THR A 127 8.79 4.43 -52.31
C THR A 127 10.00 3.61 -52.75
N THR A 128 9.95 3.02 -53.95
CA THR A 128 11.13 2.49 -54.64
C THR A 128 12.12 3.65 -54.85
N VAL A 129 13.02 3.87 -53.89
CA VAL A 129 14.17 4.75 -54.05
C VAL A 129 15.40 3.86 -54.19
N THR A 130 15.89 3.73 -55.42
CA THR A 130 17.23 3.25 -55.73
C THR A 130 18.25 4.28 -55.25
N THR A 131 18.76 4.19 -54.01
CA THR A 131 20.03 4.80 -53.52
C THR A 131 20.42 4.28 -52.11
N PRO A 132 21.69 4.40 -51.64
CA PRO A 132 22.51 3.37 -50.97
C PRO A 132 22.21 3.19 -49.47
N PRO A 133 22.83 2.21 -48.77
CA PRO A 133 22.49 1.90 -47.38
C PRO A 133 22.82 3.08 -46.47
N SER A 134 21.78 3.76 -45.99
CA SER A 134 21.89 4.65 -44.85
C SER A 134 21.81 3.80 -43.59
N THR A 135 22.99 3.45 -43.07
CA THR A 135 23.16 3.00 -41.69
C THR A 135 22.58 4.07 -40.77
N LYS A 136 21.37 3.84 -40.24
CA LYS A 136 20.83 4.67 -39.16
C LYS A 136 21.59 4.34 -37.89
N THR A 137 22.47 5.29 -37.56
CA THR A 137 23.02 5.60 -36.25
C THR A 137 22.09 5.20 -35.11
N ILE A 138 22.58 4.29 -34.26
CA ILE A 138 22.09 4.02 -32.92
C ILE A 138 22.05 5.36 -32.18
N SER A 139 20.84 5.82 -31.81
CA SER A 139 20.70 6.87 -30.81
C SER A 139 20.84 6.21 -29.43
N PRO A 140 21.87 6.55 -28.64
CA PRO A 140 21.97 6.06 -27.27
C PRO A 140 20.99 6.86 -26.42
N THR A 141 20.02 6.18 -25.79
CA THR A 141 19.31 6.72 -24.63
C THR A 141 20.29 6.82 -23.46
N HIS A 142 21.19 7.80 -23.49
CA HIS A 142 22.16 8.09 -22.43
C HIS A 142 21.53 8.84 -21.25
N ASP A 143 20.28 9.30 -21.37
CA ASP A 143 19.68 10.18 -20.37
C ASP A 143 18.99 9.46 -19.21
N ASN A 144 18.75 8.14 -19.30
CA ASN A 144 18.11 7.36 -18.22
C ASN A 144 19.12 6.58 -17.37
N VAL A 145 20.27 6.22 -17.95
CA VAL A 145 21.34 5.50 -17.25
C VAL A 145 22.09 6.45 -16.32
N TRP A 146 22.37 7.68 -16.77
CA TRP A 146 23.05 8.68 -15.93
C TRP A 146 22.21 9.08 -14.70
N ILE A 147 20.89 9.23 -14.86
CA ILE A 147 19.98 9.54 -13.75
C ILE A 147 19.96 8.37 -12.74
N SER A 148 19.88 7.13 -13.24
CA SER A 148 19.91 5.93 -12.39
C SER A 148 21.24 5.79 -11.62
N VAL A 149 22.38 5.99 -12.29
CA VAL A 149 23.71 5.90 -11.66
C VAL A 149 23.93 7.03 -10.64
N SER A 150 23.48 8.25 -10.96
CA SER A 150 23.60 9.41 -10.07
C SER A 150 22.74 9.24 -8.81
N LEU A 151 21.52 8.71 -8.96
CA LEU A 151 20.63 8.44 -7.84
C LEU A 151 21.19 7.32 -6.95
N CYS A 152 21.71 6.25 -7.54
CA CYS A 152 22.34 5.16 -6.80
C CYS A 152 23.56 5.64 -6.01
N PHE A 153 24.43 6.46 -6.60
CA PHE A 153 25.60 6.99 -5.90
C PHE A 153 25.21 7.92 -4.74
N ALA A 154 24.21 8.78 -4.93
CA ALA A 154 23.69 9.63 -3.87
C ALA A 154 23.11 8.82 -2.69
N CYS A 155 22.33 7.77 -2.96
CA CYS A 155 21.79 6.89 -1.94
C CYS A 155 22.88 6.18 -1.12
N VAL A 156 23.91 5.62 -1.79
CA VAL A 156 25.02 4.95 -1.12
C VAL A 156 25.78 5.90 -0.21
N CYS A 157 26.03 7.14 -0.67
CA CYS A 157 26.68 8.17 0.13
C CYS A 157 25.88 8.55 1.38
N VAL A 158 24.56 8.76 1.25
CA VAL A 158 23.70 9.08 2.40
C VAL A 158 23.67 7.95 3.41
N CYS A 159 23.55 6.70 2.97
CA CYS A 159 23.59 5.53 3.86
C CYS A 159 24.95 5.42 4.59
N ALA A 160 26.06 5.64 3.89
CA ALA A 160 27.39 5.63 4.50
C ALA A 160 27.55 6.74 5.55
N LEU A 161 27.05 7.96 5.28
CA LEU A 161 27.11 9.07 6.24
C LEU A 161 26.25 8.82 7.47
N LEU A 162 25.04 8.27 7.31
CA LEU A 162 24.16 7.92 8.42
C LEU A 162 24.75 6.79 9.27
N THR A 163 25.29 5.75 8.65
CA THR A 163 25.98 4.68 9.38
C THR A 163 27.21 5.21 10.12
N CYS A 164 28.02 6.05 9.50
CA CYS A 164 29.14 6.72 10.17
C CYS A 164 28.67 7.60 11.34
N PHE A 165 27.60 8.38 11.19
CA PHE A 165 27.04 9.19 12.27
C PHE A 165 26.54 8.32 13.44
N LEU A 166 25.88 7.20 13.16
CA LEU A 166 25.44 6.24 14.17
C LEU A 166 26.63 5.53 14.84
N LEU A 167 27.70 5.23 14.10
CA LEU A 167 28.92 4.65 14.65
C LEU A 167 29.70 5.66 15.49
N ILE A 168 29.79 6.92 15.06
CA ILE A 168 30.42 8.02 15.79
C ILE A 168 29.62 8.35 17.03
N SER A 169 28.29 8.41 16.98
CA SER A 169 27.46 8.62 18.18
C SER A 169 27.52 7.43 19.14
N ARG A 170 27.75 6.21 18.64
CA ARG A 170 28.01 5.02 19.46
C ARG A 170 29.43 4.99 20.06
N HIS A 171 30.42 5.53 19.35
CA HIS A 171 31.82 5.64 19.80
C HIS A 171 32.10 6.91 20.62
N ALA A 172 31.29 7.96 20.46
CA ALA A 172 31.19 9.12 21.32
C ALA A 172 30.40 8.74 22.57
N ARG A 173 30.91 7.75 23.32
CA ARG A 173 30.68 7.77 24.77
C ARG A 173 31.23 9.11 25.26
N PRO A 174 30.48 9.89 26.06
CA PRO A 174 30.94 11.19 26.53
C PRO A 174 32.22 10.98 27.34
N CYS A 175 33.36 11.30 26.73
CA CYS A 175 34.67 11.08 27.30
C CYS A 175 35.03 12.27 28.19
N GLY A 176 34.65 12.17 29.47
CA GLY A 176 35.15 12.99 30.59
C GLY A 176 34.68 14.45 30.61
N ARG A 177 34.65 15.18 31.73
CA ARG A 177 35.14 14.98 33.10
C ARG A 177 34.34 15.90 34.05
N ILE A 178 34.44 15.56 35.33
CA ILE A 178 33.87 16.21 36.52
C ILE A 178 34.52 17.59 36.80
N MET A 179 33.85 18.39 37.65
CA MET A 179 34.18 19.67 38.34
C MET A 179 33.57 20.92 37.68
N SER A 180 32.82 21.80 38.37
CA SER A 180 32.68 22.09 39.80
C SER A 180 31.32 22.70 40.15
N THR A 181 30.91 22.50 41.40
CA THR A 181 30.19 23.44 42.28
C THR A 181 30.42 24.92 41.88
N SER A 182 29.43 25.82 41.85
CA SER A 182 28.73 26.40 43.00
C SER A 182 27.65 27.39 42.51
N ILE A 183 26.49 27.41 43.18
CA ILE A 183 25.69 28.56 43.66
C ILE A 183 25.82 29.93 42.93
N GLY A 184 24.68 30.50 42.51
CA GLY A 184 24.45 31.96 42.33
C GLY A 184 23.86 32.36 40.96
N LEU A 185 22.53 32.56 40.85
CA LEU A 185 21.81 33.87 40.75
C LEU A 185 22.05 34.62 39.42
N CYS A 186 21.07 34.64 38.50
CA CYS A 186 20.06 35.72 38.21
C CYS A 186 20.70 36.99 37.59
N SER A 187 20.16 37.73 36.61
CA SER A 187 18.80 38.04 36.12
C SER A 187 18.91 38.40 34.61
N SER A 188 17.82 38.64 33.87
CA SER A 188 17.23 39.98 33.76
C SER A 188 15.72 39.94 33.46
N ASP A 189 14.97 40.26 34.51
CA ASP A 189 13.86 41.21 34.64
C ASP A 189 12.72 41.31 33.59
N LYS A 190 11.55 40.80 34.04
CA LYS A 190 10.29 41.53 34.34
C LYS A 190 10.14 42.92 33.65
N SER A 191 9.04 43.20 32.94
CA SER A 191 7.73 43.48 33.54
C SER A 191 6.69 43.97 32.50
N SER A 192 5.40 43.87 32.87
CA SER A 192 4.21 44.58 32.34
C SER A 192 3.45 43.82 31.22
N LEU A 193 2.14 43.51 31.27
CA LEU A 193 1.03 43.77 32.21
C LEU A 193 -0.21 42.92 31.79
N GLY A 194 -0.98 42.40 32.76
CA GLY A 194 -2.40 41.99 32.65
C GLY A 194 -2.69 40.59 32.05
N SER A 195 -3.64 39.78 32.50
CA SER A 195 -4.67 39.87 33.54
C SER A 195 -5.32 38.47 33.73
N SER A 196 -5.79 38.18 34.96
CA SER A 196 -6.85 37.21 35.35
C SER A 196 -6.56 35.70 35.24
N GLN A 197 -6.87 34.79 36.18
CA GLN A 197 -7.27 34.77 37.60
C GLN A 197 -7.16 33.29 38.04
N CYS A 198 -6.79 33.03 39.29
CA CYS A 198 -6.68 31.69 39.89
C CYS A 198 -8.01 31.19 40.46
N THR A 199 -8.23 29.87 40.44
CA THR A 199 -8.96 29.03 41.42
C THR A 199 -8.85 27.57 40.94
N GLU A 200 -8.93 26.50 41.72
CA GLU A 200 -8.75 26.14 43.15
C GLU A 200 -8.78 24.59 43.16
N GLU A 201 -8.66 24.01 44.34
CA GLU A 201 -8.24 22.67 44.67
C GLU A 201 -9.38 21.62 44.68
N GLU A 202 -8.98 20.34 44.68
CA GLU A 202 -9.54 19.22 45.46
C GLU A 202 -10.95 18.59 45.14
N GLU A 203 -10.87 17.29 44.82
CA GLU A 203 -11.72 16.12 45.16
C GLU A 203 -13.28 16.09 45.19
N VAL A 204 -13.81 15.04 44.53
CA VAL A 204 -14.87 14.07 44.99
C VAL A 204 -16.36 14.45 44.71
N PRO A 205 -17.31 13.48 44.54
CA PRO A 205 -17.91 13.07 43.27
C PRO A 205 -19.39 13.53 43.10
N MET A 206 -20.00 13.02 42.03
CA MET A 206 -21.25 13.42 41.37
C MET A 206 -22.54 13.11 42.16
N PRO A 207 -23.61 13.94 42.07
CA PRO A 207 -24.88 13.67 42.74
C PRO A 207 -25.89 12.89 41.88
N VAL A 208 -26.78 12.20 42.60
CA VAL A 208 -28.00 11.50 42.17
C VAL A 208 -29.09 12.50 41.74
N GLN A 209 -29.88 12.18 40.72
CA GLN A 209 -31.06 12.96 40.31
C GLN A 209 -32.26 12.65 41.22
N GLU A 210 -32.78 13.67 41.90
CA GLU A 210 -34.12 13.67 42.52
C GLU A 210 -35.18 14.09 41.50
N VAL A 211 -36.27 13.32 41.41
CA VAL A 211 -37.56 13.76 40.85
C VAL A 211 -38.51 13.99 42.02
N CYS A 212 -38.88 15.25 42.22
CA CYS A 212 -39.79 15.71 43.27
C CYS A 212 -41.22 15.18 43.01
N GLY A 213 -41.79 14.50 44.00
CA GLY A 213 -43.20 14.10 44.01
C GLY A 213 -44.11 15.14 44.65
N LYS A 214 -45.35 15.20 44.18
CA LYS A 214 -46.50 15.64 44.99
C LYS A 214 -47.78 15.00 44.45
N THR A 215 -48.45 14.22 45.29
CA THR A 215 -49.82 13.75 45.08
C THR A 215 -50.56 13.83 46.41
N GLU A 216 -51.63 14.61 46.45
CA GLU A 216 -52.79 14.54 47.36
C GLU A 216 -53.91 15.28 46.59
N LYS A 217 -55.19 14.90 46.51
CA LYS A 217 -56.01 13.76 46.95
C LYS A 217 -57.36 13.87 46.19
N LEU A 218 -58.07 12.75 46.03
CA LEU A 218 -59.46 12.58 45.52
C LEU A 218 -60.47 13.40 46.37
N GLU A 219 -61.55 14.01 45.86
CA GLU A 219 -62.89 13.41 45.57
C GLU A 219 -63.87 14.45 44.95
N ASP A 220 -64.96 13.90 44.40
CA ASP A 220 -66.15 14.49 43.75
C ASP A 220 -66.86 15.67 44.45
N VAL A 221 -67.62 16.40 43.61
CA VAL A 221 -68.63 17.47 43.81
C VAL A 221 -68.15 18.92 43.81
#